data_AF-A0A838DF40-F1
#
_entry.id   AF-A0A838DF40-F1
#
_cell.length_a   1.000
_cell.length_b   1.000
_cell.length_c   1.000
_cell.angle_alpha   90.00
_cell.angle_beta   90.00
_cell.angle_gamma   90.00
#
_symmetry.space_group_name_H-M   'P 1'
#
loop_
_entity.id
_entity.type
_entity.pdbx_description
1 polymer ?
#
loop_
_entity_poly.entity_id
_entity_poly.type
_entity_poly.pdbx_seq_one_letter_code
_entity_poly.pdbx_strand_id
1 'polypeptide(L)'
;MKRNISLLLLVTVCLLGGGARAQARDRVQKGDVVVVPVQGEVSKAMFFFLRRAQKSAESAGASAIILDMNTYGGRLDSAEEITNLLNRAQTPTYTFINTNAGSAGALIALATRHIYMAPVSAIGAAAPVLSSGEDLPETSREKTISYWSALIRGTATRNGHNPDIGEAFMDKEKEVKLGERVINPKGTLLTLNAQEATARTDGKPLLAEGIVESVPQLVEKAGLRGATVWIKPTGFERLAIWITALAPLLLLAGMIGLYLEFKLPGTGIAGILGGICFALFFLGHYFAGLAGWEVVALFILGVCLVLAEILIFAHTTILVGVLGVFLMLGSLLWAMVDRYPGQRFLPSGQMLRIPLVNLFIALLAAIVVAALLARFLPRTSIYRRFVLSADIPSGPSLSSPPRDFGPPADVRPGAEGTALTTLRPSGKARFAGHVVDVVTEGEFISAESPVVVVSSDGMRVVVKQLG
;
A
#
# COMPACT_ATOMS: atom_id res chain seq x y z
N MET A 1 -32.04 -33.52 -19.06
CA MET A 1 -31.13 -32.39 -18.76
C MET A 1 -29.63 -32.74 -18.70
N LYS A 2 -29.22 -34.03 -18.64
CA LYS A 2 -27.79 -34.41 -18.60
C LYS A 2 -27.12 -34.64 -19.96
N ARG A 3 -27.88 -34.67 -21.07
CA ARG A 3 -27.37 -34.99 -22.41
C ARG A 3 -26.94 -33.77 -23.25
N ASN A 4 -27.25 -32.55 -22.80
CA ASN A 4 -26.90 -31.31 -23.50
C ASN A 4 -25.62 -30.65 -22.98
N ILE A 5 -25.04 -31.15 -21.87
CA ILE A 5 -23.81 -30.60 -21.28
C ILE A 5 -22.56 -31.17 -21.97
N SER A 6 -22.59 -32.44 -22.42
CA SER A 6 -21.47 -33.02 -23.19
C SER A 6 -21.29 -32.41 -24.58
N LEU A 7 -22.38 -31.99 -25.24
CA LEU A 7 -22.29 -31.38 -26.57
C LEU A 7 -21.73 -29.95 -26.51
N LEU A 8 -22.02 -29.21 -25.42
CA LEU A 8 -21.45 -27.88 -25.19
C LEU A 8 -19.96 -27.95 -24.84
N LEU A 9 -19.52 -28.99 -24.13
CA LEU A 9 -18.10 -29.20 -23.83
C LEU A 9 -17.27 -29.56 -25.07
N LEU A 10 -17.84 -30.30 -26.03
CA LEU A 10 -17.11 -30.69 -27.24
C LEU A 10 -16.97 -29.53 -28.25
N VAL A 11 -17.96 -28.65 -28.35
CA VAL A 11 -17.89 -27.45 -29.22
C VAL A 11 -16.93 -26.41 -28.64
N THR A 12 -16.78 -26.34 -27.32
CA THR A 12 -15.80 -25.42 -26.68
C THR A 12 -14.35 -25.88 -26.88
N VAL A 13 -14.10 -27.18 -27.06
CA VAL A 13 -12.74 -27.71 -27.29
C VAL A 13 -12.28 -27.56 -28.76
N CYS A 14 -13.20 -27.56 -29.73
CA CYS A 14 -12.84 -27.39 -31.15
C CYS A 14 -12.62 -25.94 -31.59
N LEU A 15 -13.07 -24.93 -30.82
CA LEU A 15 -12.82 -23.51 -31.12
C LEU A 15 -11.45 -23.00 -30.62
N LEU A 16 -10.65 -23.86 -29.99
CA LEU A 16 -9.29 -23.54 -29.52
C LEU A 16 -8.18 -23.98 -30.49
N GLY A 17 -8.53 -24.56 -31.64
CA GLY A 17 -7.58 -25.21 -32.56
C GLY A 17 -7.15 -24.42 -33.81
N GLY A 18 -7.38 -23.11 -33.90
CA GLY A 18 -7.23 -22.38 -35.16
C GLY A 18 -6.62 -20.98 -35.03
N GLY A 19 -5.37 -20.90 -34.57
CA GLY A 19 -4.63 -19.65 -34.58
C GLY A 19 -3.17 -19.89 -34.29
N ALA A 20 -2.37 -20.10 -35.34
CA ALA A 20 -0.91 -20.00 -35.27
C ALA A 20 -0.54 -18.54 -34.95
N ARG A 21 -0.73 -18.11 -33.70
CA ARG A 21 0.00 -16.98 -33.13
C ARG A 21 1.45 -17.40 -33.14
N ALA A 22 2.29 -16.63 -33.83
CA ALA A 22 3.74 -16.72 -33.73
C ALA A 22 4.09 -16.87 -32.24
N GLN A 23 4.58 -18.07 -31.89
CA GLN A 23 4.89 -18.43 -30.53
C GLN A 23 5.97 -17.45 -30.06
N ALA A 24 5.64 -16.60 -29.08
CA ALA A 24 6.61 -15.75 -28.42
C ALA A 24 7.73 -16.67 -27.93
N ARG A 25 8.93 -16.52 -28.50
CA ARG A 25 10.08 -17.31 -28.08
C ARG A 25 10.51 -16.78 -26.72
N ASP A 26 10.29 -17.57 -25.67
CA ASP A 26 10.67 -17.20 -24.29
C ASP A 26 12.17 -17.44 -23.99
N ARG A 27 12.89 -18.10 -24.89
CA ARG A 27 14.32 -18.39 -24.73
C ARG A 27 15.14 -17.57 -25.73
N VAL A 28 16.07 -16.79 -25.19
CA VAL A 28 17.09 -16.07 -25.96
C VAL A 28 18.04 -17.07 -26.61
N GLN A 29 18.30 -16.89 -27.89
CA GLN A 29 19.26 -17.66 -28.68
C GLN A 29 20.43 -16.77 -29.13
N LYS A 30 21.49 -17.41 -29.62
CA LYS A 30 22.66 -16.71 -30.15
C LYS A 30 22.26 -15.82 -31.32
N GLY A 31 22.71 -14.58 -31.27
CA GLY A 31 22.44 -13.57 -32.30
C GLY A 31 21.09 -12.87 -32.17
N ASP A 32 20.25 -13.22 -31.19
CA ASP A 32 18.99 -12.50 -30.96
C ASP A 32 19.23 -11.06 -30.48
N VAL A 33 18.27 -10.18 -30.79
CA VAL A 33 18.19 -8.83 -30.23
C VAL A 33 17.26 -8.87 -29.03
N VAL A 34 17.83 -8.71 -27.84
CA VAL A 34 17.07 -8.78 -26.60
C VAL A 34 16.47 -7.42 -26.26
N VAL A 35 15.17 -7.38 -26.04
CA VAL A 35 14.45 -6.17 -25.63
C VAL A 35 14.02 -6.30 -24.18
N VAL A 36 14.34 -5.28 -23.39
CA VAL A 36 14.09 -5.26 -21.95
C VAL A 36 13.30 -3.99 -21.61
N PRO A 37 12.05 -4.10 -21.12
CA PRO A 37 11.24 -2.94 -20.77
C PRO A 37 11.75 -2.26 -19.49
N VAL A 38 12.01 -0.96 -19.56
CA VAL A 38 12.31 -0.10 -18.40
C VAL A 38 11.12 0.84 -18.21
N GLN A 39 10.13 0.38 -17.44
CA GLN A 39 8.81 1.01 -17.34
C GLN A 39 8.50 1.38 -15.88
N GLY A 40 8.08 2.63 -15.65
CA GLY A 40 7.73 3.12 -14.32
C GLY A 40 8.94 3.50 -13.49
N GLU A 41 8.83 3.37 -12.17
CA GLU A 41 9.85 3.84 -11.22
C GLU A 41 11.15 3.01 -11.28
N VAL A 42 12.30 3.70 -11.31
CA VAL A 42 13.62 3.09 -11.15
C VAL A 42 13.80 2.64 -9.69
N SER A 43 13.79 1.32 -9.48
CA SER A 43 13.82 0.70 -8.16
C SER A 43 14.81 -0.46 -8.10
N LYS A 44 15.07 -0.95 -6.88
CA LYS A 44 15.91 -2.14 -6.67
C LYS A 44 15.36 -3.39 -7.37
N ALA A 45 14.04 -3.54 -7.43
CA ALA A 45 13.39 -4.62 -8.17
C ALA A 45 13.67 -4.53 -9.69
N MET A 46 13.64 -3.32 -10.26
CA MET A 46 14.02 -3.07 -11.64
C MET A 46 15.49 -3.44 -11.88
N PHE A 47 16.40 -3.09 -10.97
CA PHE A 47 17.81 -3.49 -11.06
C PHE A 47 17.98 -5.01 -11.14
N PHE A 48 17.36 -5.78 -10.25
CA PHE A 48 17.46 -7.25 -10.30
C PHE A 48 16.89 -7.84 -11.58
N PHE A 49 15.79 -7.28 -12.07
CA PHE A 49 15.21 -7.65 -13.35
C PHE A 49 16.17 -7.39 -14.51
N LEU A 50 16.74 -6.18 -14.61
CA LEU A 50 17.72 -5.82 -15.64
C LEU A 50 18.97 -6.68 -15.56
N ARG A 51 19.46 -6.98 -14.36
CA ARG A 51 20.60 -7.88 -14.14
C ARG A 51 20.32 -9.28 -14.68
N ARG A 52 19.13 -9.83 -14.42
CA ARG A 52 18.71 -11.12 -14.98
C ARG A 52 18.62 -11.08 -16.49
N ALA A 53 18.04 -10.01 -17.04
CA ALA A 53 17.89 -9.84 -18.49
C ALA A 53 19.25 -9.76 -19.19
N GLN A 54 20.17 -8.93 -18.70
CA GLN A 54 21.54 -8.83 -19.22
C GLN A 54 22.26 -10.17 -19.13
N LYS A 55 22.24 -10.83 -17.97
CA LYS A 55 22.86 -12.15 -17.82
C LYS A 55 22.32 -13.17 -18.83
N SER A 56 21.01 -13.15 -19.07
CA SER A 56 20.37 -14.06 -20.04
C SER A 56 20.80 -13.74 -21.47
N ALA A 57 20.88 -12.46 -21.83
CA ALA A 57 21.34 -12.00 -23.13
C ALA A 57 22.80 -12.38 -23.39
N GLU A 58 23.69 -12.08 -22.45
CA GLU A 58 25.12 -12.34 -22.56
C GLU A 58 25.42 -13.85 -22.60
N SER A 59 24.79 -14.64 -21.71
CA SER A 59 25.00 -16.09 -21.66
C SER A 59 24.52 -16.81 -22.92
N ALA A 60 23.50 -16.27 -23.59
CA ALA A 60 22.99 -16.80 -24.86
C ALA A 60 23.79 -16.33 -26.07
N GLY A 61 24.66 -15.32 -25.93
CA GLY A 61 25.37 -14.69 -27.04
C GLY A 61 24.45 -13.82 -27.92
N ALA A 62 23.55 -13.06 -27.30
CA ALA A 62 22.72 -12.06 -27.96
C ALA A 62 23.57 -11.03 -28.72
N SER A 63 23.06 -10.52 -29.84
CA SER A 63 23.75 -9.53 -30.67
C SER A 63 23.64 -8.10 -30.12
N ALA A 64 22.54 -7.80 -29.42
CA ALA A 64 22.28 -6.50 -28.80
C ALA A 64 21.28 -6.61 -27.64
N ILE A 65 21.33 -5.62 -26.74
CA ILE A 65 20.34 -5.39 -25.69
C ILE A 65 19.71 -4.01 -25.92
N ILE A 66 18.40 -3.95 -26.08
CA ILE A 66 17.61 -2.71 -26.21
C ILE A 66 16.80 -2.51 -24.93
N LEU A 67 16.98 -1.36 -24.28
CA LEU A 67 16.14 -0.90 -23.19
C LEU A 67 14.96 -0.11 -23.77
N ASP A 68 13.73 -0.64 -23.67
CA ASP A 68 12.50 0.07 -24.06
C ASP A 68 12.01 0.91 -22.89
N MET A 69 12.38 2.20 -22.91
CA MET A 69 12.36 3.08 -21.75
C MET A 69 11.17 4.05 -21.73
N ASN A 70 10.47 4.02 -20.61
CA ASN A 70 9.49 5.01 -20.19
C ASN A 70 9.51 5.12 -18.66
N THR A 71 10.29 6.08 -18.17
CA THR A 71 10.45 6.33 -16.73
C THR A 71 10.57 7.84 -16.45
N TYR A 72 9.98 8.25 -15.33
CA TYR A 72 10.17 9.58 -14.75
C TYR A 72 11.34 9.62 -13.75
N GLY A 73 12.01 8.48 -13.54
CA GLY A 73 13.10 8.32 -12.60
C GLY A 73 12.73 7.42 -11.42
N GLY A 74 13.43 7.62 -10.31
CA GLY A 74 13.31 6.81 -9.11
C GLY A 74 14.57 6.96 -8.26
N ARG A 75 14.97 5.89 -7.58
CA ARG A 75 16.08 5.94 -6.63
C ARG A 75 17.43 6.12 -7.32
N LEU A 76 18.25 7.03 -6.80
CA LEU A 76 19.60 7.28 -7.30
C LEU A 76 20.53 6.07 -7.10
N ASP A 77 20.46 5.40 -5.95
CA ASP A 77 21.27 4.19 -5.68
C ASP A 77 21.01 3.07 -6.71
N SER A 78 19.75 2.84 -7.05
CA SER A 78 19.33 1.86 -8.05
C SER A 78 19.77 2.29 -9.45
N ALA A 79 19.73 3.60 -9.75
CA ALA A 79 20.24 4.14 -11.00
C ALA A 79 21.75 3.92 -11.15
N GLU A 80 22.55 4.12 -10.10
CA GLU A 80 23.99 3.80 -10.10
C GLU A 80 24.25 2.31 -10.28
N GLU A 81 23.51 1.44 -9.60
CA GLU A 81 23.65 -0.01 -9.78
C GLU A 81 23.34 -0.45 -11.20
N ILE A 82 22.28 0.09 -11.81
CA ILE A 82 21.91 -0.18 -13.20
C ILE A 82 22.97 0.39 -14.15
N THR A 83 23.45 1.61 -13.90
CA THR A 83 24.51 2.25 -14.70
C THR A 83 25.80 1.42 -14.65
N ASN A 84 26.18 0.93 -13.47
CA ASN A 84 27.35 0.07 -13.28
C ASN A 84 27.18 -1.29 -13.97
N LEU A 85 25.97 -1.86 -13.94
CA LEU A 85 25.62 -3.08 -14.65
C LEU A 85 25.79 -2.91 -16.18
N LEU A 86 25.24 -1.82 -16.74
CA LEU A 86 25.34 -1.49 -18.18
C LEU A 86 26.78 -1.13 -18.59
N ASN A 87 27.52 -0.43 -17.75
CA ASN A 87 28.93 -0.12 -17.96
C ASN A 87 29.83 -1.37 -17.94
N ARG A 88 29.33 -2.53 -17.50
CA ARG A 88 30.05 -3.80 -17.56
C ARG A 88 29.52 -4.72 -18.66
N ALA A 89 28.51 -4.28 -19.43
CA ALA A 89 27.91 -5.08 -20.48
C ALA A 89 28.92 -5.38 -21.60
N GLN A 90 28.99 -6.65 -21.99
CA GLN A 90 29.81 -7.12 -23.10
C GLN A 90 29.07 -7.01 -24.44
N THR A 91 27.75 -7.16 -24.38
CA THR A 91 26.84 -7.00 -25.52
C THR A 91 26.56 -5.51 -25.79
N PRO A 92 26.51 -5.06 -27.05
CA PRO A 92 26.10 -3.70 -27.40
C PRO A 92 24.75 -3.31 -26.79
N THR A 93 24.70 -2.15 -26.15
CA THR A 93 23.51 -1.65 -25.44
C THR A 93 22.90 -0.44 -26.15
N TYR A 94 21.58 -0.46 -26.28
CA TYR A 94 20.77 0.57 -26.89
C TYR A 94 19.69 1.00 -25.91
N THR A 95 19.36 2.28 -25.87
CA THR A 95 18.15 2.79 -25.23
C THR A 95 17.20 3.30 -26.29
N PHE A 96 15.98 2.78 -26.30
CA PHE A 96 14.85 3.38 -27.00
C PHE A 96 14.01 4.16 -26.00
N ILE A 97 14.04 5.49 -26.08
CA ILE A 97 13.21 6.36 -25.26
C ILE A 97 11.84 6.45 -25.93
N ASN A 98 10.95 5.56 -25.50
CA ASN A 98 9.61 5.44 -26.06
C ASN A 98 8.74 6.65 -25.68
N THR A 99 8.88 7.14 -24.45
CA THR A 99 8.17 8.35 -24.01
C THR A 99 9.04 9.21 -23.13
N ASN A 100 9.69 8.63 -22.12
CA ASN A 100 10.42 9.43 -21.15
C ASN A 100 11.66 8.73 -20.60
N ALA A 101 12.73 9.50 -20.46
CA ALA A 101 13.95 9.16 -19.73
C ALA A 101 14.27 10.29 -18.73
N GLY A 102 13.34 10.51 -17.80
CA GLY A 102 13.47 11.55 -16.78
C GLY A 102 14.34 11.10 -15.61
N SER A 103 15.07 12.04 -15.01
CA SER A 103 15.84 11.83 -13.79
C SER A 103 16.77 10.61 -13.86
N ALA A 104 16.64 9.62 -12.97
CA ALA A 104 17.40 8.38 -13.01
C ALA A 104 17.37 7.67 -14.38
N GLY A 105 16.31 7.84 -15.18
CA GLY A 105 16.22 7.32 -16.54
C GLY A 105 17.27 7.91 -17.48
N ALA A 106 17.56 9.21 -17.37
CA ALA A 106 18.58 9.88 -18.17
C ALA A 106 19.98 9.30 -17.88
N LEU A 107 20.28 9.02 -16.60
CA LEU A 107 21.54 8.39 -16.18
C LEU A 107 21.68 6.99 -16.79
N ILE A 108 20.62 6.20 -16.74
CA ILE A 108 20.58 4.85 -17.32
C ILE A 108 20.75 4.91 -18.85
N ALA A 109 20.10 5.87 -19.52
CA ALA A 109 20.23 6.05 -20.97
C ALA A 109 21.68 6.38 -21.36
N LEU A 110 22.35 7.29 -20.63
CA LEU A 110 23.76 7.64 -20.83
C LEU A 110 24.73 6.47 -20.54
N ALA A 111 24.29 5.46 -19.79
CA ALA A 111 25.05 4.24 -19.55
C ALA A 111 24.99 3.23 -20.71
N THR A 112 24.11 3.45 -21.70
CA THR A 112 24.06 2.67 -22.94
C THR A 112 24.90 3.31 -24.05
N ARG A 113 25.32 2.55 -25.06
CA ARG A 113 26.16 3.07 -26.15
C ARG A 113 25.38 3.89 -27.17
N HIS A 114 24.15 3.48 -27.44
CA HIS A 114 23.33 4.05 -28.50
C HIS A 114 21.98 4.51 -27.94
N ILE A 115 21.53 5.71 -28.32
CA ILE A 115 20.25 6.27 -27.86
C ILE A 115 19.39 6.60 -29.08
N TYR A 116 18.16 6.11 -29.08
CA TYR A 116 17.12 6.44 -30.05
C TYR A 116 15.88 6.94 -29.32
N MET A 117 15.14 7.84 -29.93
CA MET A 117 13.99 8.51 -29.30
C MET A 117 12.73 8.36 -30.16
N ALA A 118 11.57 8.20 -29.51
CA ALA A 118 10.29 8.36 -30.19
C ALA A 118 10.03 9.84 -30.52
N PRO A 119 9.21 10.16 -31.55
CA PRO A 119 8.97 11.56 -31.93
C PRO A 119 8.46 12.43 -30.79
N VAL A 120 7.60 11.86 -29.94
CA VAL A 120 7.07 12.50 -28.73
C VAL A 120 7.75 11.87 -27.52
N SER A 121 8.97 12.33 -27.23
CA SER A 121 9.71 11.87 -26.06
C SER A 121 10.67 12.92 -25.49
N ALA A 122 11.08 12.73 -24.24
CA ALA A 122 11.99 13.61 -23.52
C ALA A 122 13.07 12.85 -22.73
N ILE A 123 14.22 13.50 -22.53
CA ILE A 123 15.33 13.04 -21.70
C ILE A 123 15.97 14.20 -20.93
N GLY A 124 16.33 13.97 -19.67
CA GLY A 124 17.03 14.96 -18.83
C GLY A 124 16.36 15.17 -17.48
N ALA A 125 16.40 16.40 -16.96
CA ALA A 125 15.82 16.79 -15.67
C ALA A 125 16.20 15.81 -14.52
N ALA A 126 17.50 15.66 -14.30
CA ALA A 126 18.11 14.72 -13.37
C ALA A 126 18.77 15.35 -12.16
N ALA A 127 18.36 16.56 -11.79
CA ALA A 127 18.72 17.14 -10.51
C ALA A 127 18.22 16.25 -9.36
N PRO A 128 19.09 15.90 -8.38
CA PRO A 128 18.68 15.16 -7.20
C PRO A 128 17.59 15.91 -6.42
N VAL A 129 16.55 15.17 -6.02
CA VAL A 129 15.48 15.61 -5.12
C VAL A 129 15.29 14.59 -4.01
N LEU A 130 14.74 15.02 -2.89
CA LEU A 130 14.23 14.12 -1.86
C LEU A 130 13.04 13.32 -2.41
N SER A 131 12.74 12.17 -1.80
CA SER A 131 11.60 11.32 -2.19
C SER A 131 10.22 12.03 -2.04
N SER A 132 10.18 13.22 -1.43
CA SER A 132 9.03 14.16 -1.42
C SER A 132 8.76 14.80 -2.76
N GLY A 133 9.77 14.86 -3.64
CA GLY A 133 9.85 15.85 -4.71
C GLY A 133 10.38 17.21 -4.26
N GLU A 134 10.81 17.36 -3.00
CA GLU A 134 11.47 18.59 -2.56
C GLU A 134 12.96 18.59 -2.82
N ASP A 135 13.47 19.80 -2.86
CA ASP A 135 14.86 20.14 -2.94
C ASP A 135 15.71 19.64 -1.75
N LEU A 136 16.92 19.16 -2.03
CA LEU A 136 17.87 18.81 -0.98
C LEU A 136 18.36 20.07 -0.23
N PRO A 137 18.68 19.95 1.07
CA PRO A 137 19.44 20.98 1.79
C PRO A 137 20.72 21.34 1.04
N GLU A 138 21.07 22.62 1.03
CA GLU A 138 22.16 23.19 0.21
C GLU A 138 23.47 22.38 0.28
N THR A 139 24.00 22.15 1.48
CA THR A 139 25.26 21.39 1.68
C THR A 139 25.18 19.94 1.20
N SER A 140 24.04 19.28 1.35
CA SER A 140 23.81 17.92 0.84
C SER A 140 23.65 17.91 -0.68
N ARG A 141 23.01 18.94 -1.23
CA ARG A 141 22.81 19.12 -2.67
C ARG A 141 24.15 19.30 -3.38
N GLU A 142 25.00 20.20 -2.90
CA GLU A 142 26.32 20.45 -3.50
C GLU A 142 27.17 19.17 -3.56
N LYS A 143 27.22 18.42 -2.45
CA LYS A 143 27.94 17.14 -2.39
C LYS A 143 27.35 16.11 -3.36
N THR A 144 26.02 16.04 -3.42
CA THR A 144 25.31 15.11 -4.30
C THR A 144 25.57 15.48 -5.76
N ILE A 145 25.32 16.72 -6.18
CA ILE A 145 25.58 17.20 -7.54
C ILE A 145 27.06 16.98 -7.90
N SER A 146 28.01 17.33 -7.02
CA SER A 146 29.44 17.13 -7.28
C SER A 146 29.80 15.67 -7.57
N TYR A 147 29.36 14.74 -6.70
CA TYR A 147 29.62 13.30 -6.87
C TYR A 147 28.97 12.76 -8.15
N TRP A 148 27.68 13.03 -8.33
CA TRP A 148 26.94 12.45 -9.44
C TRP A 148 27.28 13.08 -10.79
N SER A 149 27.62 14.37 -10.84
CA SER A 149 28.12 15.00 -12.06
C SER A 149 29.43 14.34 -12.50
N ALA A 150 30.32 13.99 -11.56
CA ALA A 150 31.53 13.24 -11.89
C ALA A 150 31.22 11.85 -12.46
N LEU A 151 30.27 11.12 -11.85
CA LEU A 151 29.84 9.80 -12.32
C LEU A 151 29.20 9.86 -13.72
N ILE A 152 28.34 10.86 -13.96
CA ILE A 152 27.68 11.05 -15.25
C ILE A 152 28.70 11.41 -16.32
N ARG A 153 29.61 12.36 -16.07
CA ARG A 153 30.65 12.72 -17.05
C ARG A 153 31.51 11.50 -17.41
N GLY A 154 31.91 10.71 -16.42
CA GLY A 154 32.66 9.47 -16.65
C GLY A 154 31.88 8.43 -17.47
N THR A 155 30.60 8.24 -17.16
CA THR A 155 29.71 7.30 -17.87
C THR A 155 29.45 7.74 -19.31
N ALA A 156 29.12 9.02 -19.52
CA ALA A 156 28.89 9.60 -20.83
C ALA A 156 30.14 9.47 -21.72
N THR A 157 31.31 9.87 -21.19
CA THR A 157 32.59 9.76 -21.91
C THR A 157 32.89 8.31 -22.31
N ARG A 158 32.70 7.35 -21.38
CA ARG A 158 32.92 5.92 -21.64
C ARG A 158 32.05 5.38 -22.78
N ASN A 159 30.80 5.83 -22.87
CA ASN A 159 29.84 5.36 -23.86
C ASN A 159 29.78 6.22 -25.13
N GLY A 160 30.61 7.27 -25.24
CA GLY A 160 30.70 8.12 -26.43
C GLY A 160 29.71 9.27 -26.50
N HIS A 161 29.02 9.57 -25.39
CA HIS A 161 28.09 10.71 -25.27
C HIS A 161 28.84 11.97 -24.84
N ASN A 162 28.24 13.13 -25.13
CA ASN A 162 28.77 14.41 -24.66
C ASN A 162 28.63 14.52 -23.12
N PRO A 163 29.73 14.57 -22.35
CA PRO A 163 29.67 14.64 -20.90
C PRO A 163 29.03 15.93 -20.37
N ASP A 164 29.10 17.03 -21.13
CA ASP A 164 28.51 18.31 -20.73
C ASP A 164 26.98 18.28 -20.77
N ILE A 165 26.40 17.55 -21.74
CA ILE A 165 24.95 17.33 -21.83
C ILE A 165 24.48 16.54 -20.61
N GLY A 166 25.19 15.46 -20.27
CA GLY A 166 24.87 14.65 -19.10
C GLY A 166 24.98 15.43 -17.79
N GLU A 167 26.03 16.23 -17.63
CA GLU A 167 26.21 17.09 -16.45
C GLU A 167 25.09 18.14 -16.35
N ALA A 168 24.70 18.77 -17.46
CA ALA A 168 23.62 19.77 -17.50
C ALA A 168 22.23 19.20 -17.23
N PHE A 169 22.05 17.87 -17.31
CA PHE A 169 20.82 17.25 -16.83
C PHE A 169 20.64 17.40 -15.32
N MET A 170 21.72 17.55 -14.54
CA MET A 170 21.63 17.61 -13.07
C MET A 170 22.16 18.88 -12.43
N ASP A 171 23.14 19.52 -13.06
CA ASP A 171 23.72 20.75 -12.57
C ASP A 171 23.16 21.94 -13.36
N LYS A 172 22.31 22.73 -12.70
CA LYS A 172 21.74 23.94 -13.28
C LYS A 172 22.79 25.03 -13.58
N GLU A 173 23.96 24.96 -12.96
CA GLU A 173 25.05 25.92 -13.19
C GLU A 173 25.89 25.54 -14.41
N LYS A 174 25.66 24.34 -14.97
CA LYS A 174 26.34 23.88 -16.18
C LYS A 174 25.74 24.52 -17.43
N GLU A 175 26.47 25.48 -17.96
CA GLU A 175 26.25 26.01 -19.29
C GLU A 175 26.72 24.99 -20.34
N VAL A 176 25.90 24.74 -21.36
CA VAL A 176 26.28 23.91 -22.51
C VAL A 176 26.25 24.77 -23.76
N LYS A 177 27.41 24.88 -24.42
CA LYS A 177 27.57 25.56 -25.71
C LYS A 177 28.11 24.57 -26.73
N LEU A 178 27.63 24.70 -27.96
CA LEU A 178 28.11 23.94 -29.10
C LEU A 178 28.41 24.93 -30.22
N GLY A 179 29.69 25.24 -30.40
CA GLY A 179 30.12 26.41 -31.16
C GLY A 179 29.55 27.69 -30.55
N GLU A 180 28.93 28.52 -31.40
CA GLU A 180 28.28 29.79 -30.99
C GLU A 180 26.87 29.59 -30.39
N ARG A 181 26.29 28.38 -30.47
CA ARG A 181 24.93 28.11 -30.00
C ARG A 181 24.94 27.70 -28.53
N VAL A 182 24.19 28.44 -27.71
CA VAL A 182 23.88 28.04 -26.34
C VAL A 182 22.76 27.00 -26.37
N ILE A 183 23.04 25.78 -25.90
CA ILE A 183 22.08 24.69 -25.77
C ILE A 183 21.37 24.77 -24.42
N ASN A 184 22.12 25.03 -23.34
CA ASN A 184 21.59 25.25 -22.00
C ASN A 184 22.29 26.47 -21.38
N PRO A 185 21.57 27.56 -21.05
CA PRO A 185 22.16 28.67 -20.29
C PRO A 185 22.39 28.28 -18.83
N LYS A 186 23.19 29.06 -18.10
CA LYS A 186 23.31 28.91 -16.65
C LYS A 186 22.00 29.23 -15.94
N GLY A 187 21.73 28.51 -14.86
CA GLY A 187 20.54 28.66 -14.01
C GLY A 187 19.37 27.77 -14.41
N THR A 188 19.48 26.97 -15.48
CA THR A 188 18.41 26.06 -15.93
C THR A 188 18.90 24.62 -16.05
N LEU A 189 18.04 23.66 -15.75
CA LEU A 189 18.30 22.24 -16.00
C LEU A 189 17.98 21.90 -17.45
N LEU A 190 18.87 21.14 -18.08
CA LEU A 190 18.67 20.70 -19.46
C LEU A 190 17.64 19.56 -19.50
N THR A 191 16.69 19.70 -20.42
CA THR A 191 15.81 18.62 -20.89
C THR A 191 15.74 18.73 -22.40
N LEU A 192 15.91 17.61 -23.09
CA LEU A 192 15.92 17.54 -24.55
C LEU A 192 14.69 16.77 -25.01
N ASN A 193 14.00 17.30 -26.01
CA ASN A 193 13.07 16.50 -26.83
C ASN A 193 13.83 15.73 -27.93
N ALA A 194 13.12 14.85 -28.64
CA ALA A 194 13.71 14.02 -29.69
C ALA A 194 14.40 14.82 -30.81
N GLN A 195 13.86 15.99 -31.20
CA GLN A 195 14.45 16.83 -32.24
C GLN A 195 15.73 17.50 -31.77
N GLU A 196 15.74 18.01 -30.54
CA GLU A 196 16.92 18.63 -29.92
C GLU A 196 18.02 17.61 -29.69
N ALA A 197 17.69 16.43 -29.16
CA ALA A 197 18.65 15.37 -28.87
C ALA A 197 19.29 14.80 -30.15
N THR A 198 18.57 14.81 -31.27
CA THR A 198 19.08 14.32 -32.57
C THR A 198 19.67 15.42 -33.45
N ALA A 199 19.61 16.68 -33.01
CA ALA A 199 20.21 17.81 -33.71
C ALA A 199 21.71 17.56 -33.91
N ARG A 200 22.20 17.79 -35.13
CA ARG A 200 23.60 17.52 -35.48
C ARG A 200 24.44 18.78 -35.40
N THR A 201 25.66 18.62 -34.89
CA THR A 201 26.71 19.64 -34.94
C THR A 201 28.03 18.93 -35.19
N ASP A 202 28.81 19.45 -36.15
CA ASP A 202 30.05 18.83 -36.63
C ASP A 202 29.88 17.35 -37.04
N GLY A 203 28.73 17.02 -37.63
CA GLY A 203 28.42 15.68 -38.12
C GLY A 203 28.01 14.66 -37.05
N LYS A 204 28.02 15.02 -35.77
CA LYS A 204 27.59 14.16 -34.66
C LYS A 204 26.24 14.63 -34.08
N PRO A 205 25.35 13.72 -33.68
CA PRO A 205 24.15 14.09 -32.94
C PRO A 205 24.51 14.66 -31.56
N LEU A 206 23.65 15.53 -31.02
CA LEU A 206 23.82 16.11 -29.69
C LEU A 206 23.83 15.03 -28.59
N LEU A 207 22.94 14.03 -28.71
CA LEU A 207 22.83 12.92 -27.78
C LEU A 207 22.26 11.64 -28.40
N ALA A 208 21.19 11.74 -29.20
CA ALA A 208 20.47 10.60 -29.76
C ALA A 208 20.78 10.44 -31.26
N GLU A 209 20.98 9.20 -31.71
CA GLU A 209 21.37 8.89 -33.10
C GLU A 209 20.23 9.06 -34.10
N GLY A 210 18.99 8.96 -33.64
CA GLY A 210 17.84 9.22 -34.48
C GLY A 210 16.50 9.06 -33.79
N ILE A 211 15.49 9.57 -34.49
CA ILE A 211 14.08 9.40 -34.14
C ILE A 211 13.56 8.11 -34.82
N VAL A 212 12.81 7.29 -34.08
CA VAL A 212 12.16 6.05 -34.54
C VAL A 212 10.82 5.85 -33.83
N GLU A 213 9.81 5.30 -34.49
CA GLU A 213 8.46 5.15 -33.90
C GLU A 213 8.33 3.93 -32.97
N SER A 214 9.24 2.96 -33.11
CA SER A 214 9.12 1.69 -32.40
C SER A 214 10.43 0.90 -32.35
N VAL A 215 10.50 -0.10 -31.46
CA VAL A 215 11.65 -1.01 -31.36
C VAL A 215 11.97 -1.72 -32.68
N PRO A 216 11.01 -2.22 -33.47
CA PRO A 216 11.30 -2.77 -34.80
C PRO A 216 12.03 -1.79 -35.73
N GLN A 217 11.62 -0.51 -35.75
CA GLN A 217 12.30 0.51 -36.56
C GLN A 217 13.71 0.83 -36.03
N LEU A 218 13.91 0.78 -34.70
CA LEU A 218 15.25 0.89 -34.12
C LEU A 218 16.15 -0.24 -34.62
N VAL A 219 15.68 -1.49 -34.54
CA VAL A 219 16.44 -2.67 -35.00
C VAL A 219 16.86 -2.53 -36.45
N GLU A 220 15.95 -2.09 -37.32
CA GLU A 220 16.23 -1.83 -38.73
C GLU A 220 17.27 -0.72 -38.92
N LYS A 221 17.04 0.45 -38.29
CA LYS A 221 17.88 1.65 -38.45
C LYS A 221 19.28 1.47 -37.88
N ALA A 222 19.42 0.71 -36.79
CA ALA A 222 20.70 0.37 -36.18
C ALA A 222 21.42 -0.78 -36.91
N GLY A 223 20.80 -1.39 -37.93
CA GLY A 223 21.38 -2.51 -38.68
C GLY A 223 21.54 -3.78 -37.85
N LEU A 224 20.74 -3.95 -36.79
CA LEU A 224 20.77 -5.11 -35.92
C LEU A 224 20.16 -6.31 -36.62
N ARG A 225 20.83 -7.46 -36.51
CA ARG A 225 20.40 -8.73 -37.11
C ARG A 225 20.04 -9.72 -36.01
N GLY A 226 18.97 -10.48 -36.23
CA GLY A 226 18.49 -11.49 -35.29
C GLY A 226 16.98 -11.39 -35.06
N ALA A 227 16.42 -12.37 -34.35
CA ALA A 227 15.04 -12.28 -33.91
C ALA A 227 14.96 -11.36 -32.68
N THR A 228 13.92 -10.52 -32.62
CA THR A 228 13.64 -9.68 -31.46
C THR A 228 12.99 -10.51 -30.37
N VAL A 229 13.64 -10.66 -29.21
CA VAL A 229 13.14 -11.43 -28.06
C VAL A 229 12.91 -10.50 -26.87
N TRP A 230 11.69 -10.50 -26.36
CA TRP A 230 11.33 -9.68 -25.20
C TRP A 230 11.53 -10.45 -23.91
N ILE A 231 12.43 -9.98 -23.05
CA ILE A 231 12.51 -10.48 -21.67
C ILE A 231 11.59 -9.63 -20.81
N LYS A 232 10.51 -10.23 -20.31
CA LYS A 232 9.58 -9.56 -19.41
C LYS A 232 9.93 -9.84 -17.94
N PRO A 233 9.52 -8.97 -17.00
CA PRO A 233 9.57 -9.28 -15.58
C PRO A 233 8.81 -10.58 -15.30
N THR A 234 9.40 -11.44 -14.48
CA THR A 234 8.75 -12.66 -13.96
C THR A 234 7.60 -12.29 -13.02
N GLY A 235 6.73 -13.26 -12.69
CA GLY A 235 5.59 -13.02 -11.79
C GLY A 235 6.01 -12.41 -10.44
N PHE A 236 7.15 -12.85 -9.90
CA PHE A 236 7.70 -12.32 -8.65
C PHE A 236 8.29 -10.92 -8.80
N GLU A 237 9.08 -10.65 -9.85
CA GLU A 237 9.63 -9.31 -10.13
C GLU A 237 8.50 -8.31 -10.39
N ARG A 238 7.47 -8.72 -11.14
CA ARG A 238 6.28 -7.89 -11.38
C ARG A 238 5.57 -7.61 -10.06
N LEU A 239 5.35 -8.62 -9.24
CA LEU A 239 4.75 -8.45 -7.91
C LEU A 239 5.58 -7.47 -7.04
N ALA A 240 6.91 -7.59 -7.02
CA ALA A 240 7.77 -6.68 -6.27
C ALA A 240 7.67 -5.23 -6.76
N ILE A 241 7.64 -5.00 -8.07
CA ILE A 241 7.46 -3.66 -8.65
C ILE A 241 6.08 -3.07 -8.29
N TRP A 242 5.02 -3.89 -8.36
CA TRP A 242 3.65 -3.45 -8.09
C TRP A 242 3.36 -3.22 -6.61
N ILE A 243 3.91 -4.04 -5.70
CA ILE A 243 3.66 -3.91 -4.26
C ILE A 243 4.16 -2.56 -3.75
N THR A 244 5.35 -2.12 -4.19
CA THR A 244 5.89 -0.82 -3.78
C THR A 244 4.98 0.32 -4.24
N ALA A 245 4.47 0.26 -5.46
CA ALA A 245 3.53 1.25 -5.98
C ALA A 245 2.17 1.24 -5.24
N LEU A 246 1.72 0.08 -4.76
CA LEU A 246 0.46 -0.09 -4.04
C LEU A 246 0.59 0.05 -2.51
N ALA A 247 1.77 0.39 -2.00
CA ALA A 247 2.05 0.48 -0.57
C ALA A 247 1.01 1.29 0.24
N PRO A 248 0.58 2.50 -0.19
CA PRO A 248 -0.44 3.26 0.55
C PRO A 248 -1.79 2.56 0.62
N LEU A 249 -2.17 1.86 -0.45
CA LEU A 249 -3.43 1.09 -0.50
C LEU A 249 -3.36 -0.16 0.36
N LEU A 250 -2.21 -0.84 0.39
CA LEU A 250 -1.97 -1.98 1.29
C LEU A 250 -2.02 -1.54 2.75
N LEU A 251 -1.44 -0.38 3.09
CA LEU A 251 -1.52 0.19 4.43
C LEU A 251 -2.97 0.48 4.83
N LEU A 252 -3.71 1.17 3.96
CA LEU A 252 -5.13 1.49 4.16
C LEU A 252 -5.98 0.22 4.35
N ALA A 253 -5.80 -0.77 3.47
CA ALA A 253 -6.50 -2.05 3.56
C ALA A 253 -6.15 -2.82 4.84
N GLY A 254 -4.88 -2.79 5.25
CA GLY A 254 -4.40 -3.35 6.52
C GLY A 254 -5.13 -2.74 7.72
N MET A 255 -5.22 -1.41 7.76
CA MET A 255 -5.91 -0.67 8.82
C MET A 255 -7.42 -0.94 8.83
N ILE A 256 -8.06 -1.01 7.66
CA ILE A 256 -9.49 -1.36 7.55
C ILE A 256 -9.74 -2.80 8.03
N GLY A 257 -8.85 -3.74 7.68
CA GLY A 257 -8.94 -5.13 8.13
C GLY A 257 -8.90 -5.25 9.65
N LEU A 258 -7.95 -4.56 10.30
CA LEU A 258 -7.88 -4.48 11.76
C LEU A 258 -9.15 -3.87 12.39
N TYR A 259 -9.66 -2.79 11.80
CA TYR A 259 -10.90 -2.15 12.26
C TYR A 259 -12.12 -3.09 12.16
N LEU A 260 -12.25 -3.80 11.03
CA LEU A 260 -13.34 -4.73 10.80
C LEU A 260 -13.29 -5.92 11.75
N GLU A 261 -12.11 -6.45 12.05
CA GLU A 261 -11.94 -7.52 13.04
C GLU A 261 -12.41 -7.07 14.43
N PHE A 262 -12.11 -5.83 14.81
CA PHE A 262 -12.58 -5.26 16.08
C PHE A 262 -14.11 -5.08 16.12
N LYS A 263 -14.74 -4.74 14.99
CA LYS A 263 -16.20 -4.58 14.90
C LYS A 263 -16.97 -5.89 14.72
N LEU A 264 -16.34 -6.90 14.14
CA LEU A 264 -16.92 -8.22 13.84
C LEU A 264 -16.15 -9.32 14.57
N PRO A 265 -16.14 -9.32 15.92
CA PRO A 265 -15.41 -10.32 16.68
C PRO A 265 -15.93 -11.72 16.36
N GLY A 266 -15.02 -12.66 16.08
CA GLY A 266 -15.33 -14.09 15.98
C GLY A 266 -15.09 -14.74 14.61
N THR A 267 -14.77 -13.98 13.55
CA THR A 267 -14.46 -14.58 12.23
C THR A 267 -12.97 -14.71 11.95
N GLY A 268 -12.13 -13.80 12.45
CA GLY A 268 -10.68 -13.78 12.18
C GLY A 268 -10.31 -13.41 10.74
N ILE A 269 -11.24 -13.45 9.78
CA ILE A 269 -10.96 -13.27 8.35
C ILE A 269 -10.49 -11.86 8.06
N ALA A 270 -11.14 -10.84 8.65
CA ALA A 270 -10.77 -9.45 8.45
C ALA A 270 -9.38 -9.15 9.04
N GLY A 271 -9.09 -9.70 10.22
CA GLY A 271 -7.77 -9.62 10.84
C GLY A 271 -6.68 -10.29 10.01
N ILE A 272 -6.94 -11.50 9.48
CA ILE A 272 -5.99 -12.22 8.61
C ILE A 272 -5.73 -11.42 7.32
N LEU A 273 -6.77 -10.93 6.65
CA LEU A 273 -6.62 -10.09 5.46
C LEU A 273 -5.82 -8.82 5.76
N GLY A 274 -6.10 -8.17 6.90
CA GLY A 274 -5.34 -7.01 7.36
C GLY A 274 -3.86 -7.35 7.58
N GLY A 275 -3.57 -8.48 8.23
CA GLY A 275 -2.22 -9.00 8.44
C GLY A 275 -1.49 -9.30 7.13
N ILE A 276 -2.17 -9.89 6.14
CA ILE A 276 -1.61 -10.13 4.80
C ILE A 276 -1.26 -8.79 4.12
N CYS A 277 -2.13 -7.78 4.23
CA CYS A 277 -1.85 -6.46 3.68
C CYS A 277 -0.60 -5.81 4.30
N PHE A 278 -0.45 -5.87 5.63
CA PHE A 278 0.79 -5.39 6.28
C PHE A 278 2.02 -6.22 5.89
N ALA A 279 1.89 -7.55 5.80
CA ALA A 279 2.98 -8.41 5.37
C ALA A 279 3.44 -8.08 3.94
N LEU A 280 2.51 -7.88 3.01
CA LEU A 280 2.81 -7.43 1.65
C LEU A 280 3.44 -6.04 1.63
N PHE A 281 2.93 -5.11 2.44
CA PHE A 281 3.53 -3.77 2.59
C PHE A 281 5.00 -3.88 3.00
N PHE A 282 5.32 -4.59 4.08
CA PHE A 282 6.71 -4.73 4.54
C PHE A 282 7.58 -5.49 3.53
N LEU A 283 7.04 -6.53 2.90
CA LEU A 283 7.76 -7.30 1.89
C LEU A 283 8.14 -6.46 0.66
N GLY A 284 7.25 -5.57 0.21
CA GLY A 284 7.55 -4.62 -0.86
C GLY A 284 8.68 -3.68 -0.51
N HIS A 285 8.63 -3.09 0.69
CA HIS A 285 9.68 -2.18 1.16
C HIS A 285 11.02 -2.91 1.41
N TYR A 286 10.97 -4.18 1.79
CA TYR A 286 12.15 -5.03 1.85
C TYR A 286 12.81 -5.22 0.49
N PHE A 287 12.03 -5.57 -0.54
CA PHE A 287 12.57 -5.70 -1.91
C PHE A 287 12.95 -4.36 -2.55
N ALA A 288 12.30 -3.27 -2.16
CA ALA A 288 12.69 -1.93 -2.56
C ALA A 288 14.00 -1.45 -1.89
N GLY A 289 14.47 -2.16 -0.86
CA GLY A 289 15.66 -1.78 -0.08
C GLY A 289 15.40 -0.68 0.95
N LEU A 290 14.14 -0.39 1.26
CA LEU A 290 13.71 0.66 2.20
C LEU A 290 13.68 0.18 3.66
N ALA A 291 13.38 -1.11 3.89
CA ALA A 291 13.20 -1.67 5.22
C ALA A 291 13.84 -3.05 5.34
N GLY A 292 14.56 -3.34 6.43
CA GLY A 292 15.04 -4.69 6.72
C GLY A 292 14.10 -5.47 7.65
N TRP A 293 14.57 -6.65 8.08
CA TRP A 293 13.83 -7.51 9.02
C TRP A 293 13.65 -6.86 10.39
N GLU A 294 14.54 -5.93 10.77
CA GLU A 294 14.44 -5.16 12.01
C GLU A 294 13.13 -4.38 12.12
N VAL A 295 12.64 -3.83 11.00
CA VAL A 295 11.41 -3.05 10.97
C VAL A 295 10.19 -3.96 11.15
N VAL A 296 10.20 -5.13 10.52
CA VAL A 296 9.15 -6.14 10.66
C VAL A 296 9.10 -6.69 12.08
N ALA A 297 10.27 -6.99 12.66
CA ALA A 297 10.38 -7.45 14.04
C ALA A 297 9.82 -6.42 15.03
N LEU A 298 10.10 -5.13 14.81
CA LEU A 298 9.57 -4.04 15.63
C LEU A 298 8.04 -3.94 15.54
N PHE A 299 7.46 -4.12 14.34
CA PHE A 299 6.02 -4.16 14.14
C PHE A 299 5.38 -5.33 14.90
N ILE A 300 5.92 -6.54 14.73
CA ILE A 300 5.42 -7.76 15.39
C ILE A 300 5.52 -7.61 16.90
N LEU A 301 6.65 -7.11 17.42
CA LEU A 301 6.81 -6.81 18.84
C LEU A 301 5.72 -5.85 19.33
N GLY A 302 5.45 -4.79 18.56
CA GLY A 302 4.36 -3.86 18.86
C GLY A 302 2.99 -4.54 18.93
N VAL A 303 2.66 -5.42 17.96
CA VAL A 303 1.43 -6.23 17.97
C VAL A 303 1.37 -7.13 19.19
N CYS A 304 2.46 -7.82 19.54
CA CYS A 304 2.54 -8.68 20.71
C CYS A 304 2.30 -7.90 22.02
N LEU A 305 2.84 -6.69 22.15
CA LEU A 305 2.61 -5.84 23.33
C LEU A 305 1.15 -5.39 23.43
N VAL A 306 0.51 -5.04 22.30
CA VAL A 306 -0.93 -4.71 22.26
C VAL A 306 -1.78 -5.93 22.65
N LEU A 307 -1.43 -7.12 22.17
CA LEU A 307 -2.15 -8.35 22.56
C LEU A 307 -1.91 -8.70 24.03
N ALA A 308 -0.69 -8.55 24.55
CA ALA A 308 -0.38 -8.77 25.95
C ALA A 308 -1.18 -7.83 26.86
N GLU A 309 -1.32 -6.56 26.48
CA GLU A 309 -2.20 -5.61 27.15
C GLU A 309 -3.65 -6.12 27.21
N ILE A 310 -4.22 -6.47 26.06
CA ILE A 310 -5.63 -6.87 25.95
C ILE A 310 -5.91 -8.20 26.68
N LEU A 311 -4.97 -9.14 26.68
CA LEU A 311 -5.17 -10.48 27.23
C LEU A 311 -4.74 -10.63 28.70
N ILE A 312 -3.68 -9.92 29.11
CA ILE A 312 -3.04 -10.11 30.43
C ILE A 312 -3.30 -8.90 31.34
N PHE A 313 -3.10 -7.69 30.83
CA PHE A 313 -3.07 -6.46 31.64
C PHE A 313 -4.33 -5.60 31.54
N ALA A 314 -5.41 -6.10 30.92
CA ALA A 314 -6.61 -5.35 30.56
C ALA A 314 -7.24 -4.52 31.70
N HIS A 315 -6.98 -4.88 32.96
CA HIS A 315 -7.51 -4.22 34.15
C HIS A 315 -6.44 -3.50 34.99
N THR A 316 -5.15 -3.55 34.60
CA THR A 316 -4.02 -3.15 35.45
C THR A 316 -3.29 -1.92 34.92
N THR A 317 -2.85 -1.91 33.65
CA THR A 317 -1.99 -0.82 33.14
C THR A 317 -2.13 -0.66 31.64
N ILE A 318 -2.41 0.53 31.10
CA ILE A 318 -2.48 0.79 29.64
C ILE A 318 -1.12 0.98 28.94
N LEU A 319 -0.04 1.08 29.72
CA LEU A 319 1.28 1.50 29.24
C LEU A 319 1.89 0.52 28.22
N VAL A 320 1.67 -0.78 28.41
CA VAL A 320 2.24 -1.82 27.55
C VAL A 320 1.60 -1.77 26.17
N GLY A 321 0.28 -1.64 26.11
CA GLY A 321 -0.45 -1.48 24.85
C GLY A 321 -0.09 -0.20 24.11
N VAL A 322 0.01 0.93 24.83
CA VAL A 322 0.41 2.21 24.23
C VAL A 322 1.82 2.13 23.63
N LEU A 323 2.77 1.56 24.37
CA LEU A 323 4.12 1.31 23.85
C LEU A 323 4.06 0.44 22.58
N GLY A 324 3.25 -0.62 22.59
CA GLY A 324 3.04 -1.47 21.43
C GLY A 324 2.56 -0.72 20.19
N VAL A 325 1.56 0.16 20.35
CA VAL A 325 1.07 1.04 19.27
C VAL A 325 2.17 1.96 18.76
N PHE A 326 2.97 2.57 19.65
CA PHE A 326 4.11 3.40 19.24
C PHE A 326 5.15 2.62 18.45
N LEU A 327 5.45 1.37 18.82
CA LEU A 327 6.35 0.50 18.06
C LEU A 327 5.78 0.15 16.69
N MET A 328 4.48 -0.14 16.58
CA MET A 328 3.83 -0.39 15.30
C MET A 328 3.89 0.85 14.39
N LEU A 329 3.50 2.03 14.89
CA LEU A 329 3.53 3.27 14.11
C LEU A 329 4.97 3.67 13.75
N GLY A 330 5.91 3.53 14.69
CA GLY A 330 7.33 3.79 14.47
C GLY A 330 7.94 2.88 13.40
N SER A 331 7.55 1.60 13.39
CA SER A 331 7.94 0.65 12.35
C SER A 331 7.38 1.04 10.97
N LEU A 332 6.10 1.40 10.89
CA LEU A 332 5.48 1.84 9.63
C LEU A 332 6.15 3.09 9.07
N LEU A 333 6.47 4.07 9.92
CA LEU A 333 7.23 5.25 9.53
C LEU A 333 8.63 4.88 9.03
N TRP A 334 9.35 4.04 9.79
CA TRP A 334 10.70 3.62 9.43
C TRP A 334 10.73 2.89 8.10
N ALA A 335 9.72 2.07 7.79
CA ALA A 335 9.62 1.36 6.52
C ALA A 335 9.54 2.29 5.30
N MET A 336 9.03 3.51 5.48
CA MET A 336 8.88 4.52 4.43
C MET A 336 10.06 5.51 4.36
N VAL A 337 11.03 5.43 5.28
CA VAL A 337 12.17 6.34 5.29
C VAL A 337 13.21 5.86 4.29
N ASP A 338 13.52 6.71 3.31
CA ASP A 338 14.59 6.47 2.36
C ASP A 338 15.97 6.70 3.02
N ARG A 339 16.78 5.64 3.16
CA ARG A 339 18.13 5.73 3.76
C ARG A 339 19.20 5.52 2.70
N TYR A 340 20.06 6.52 2.56
CA TYR A 340 21.27 6.39 1.75
C TYR A 340 22.42 5.79 2.59
N PRO A 341 23.29 4.95 2.00
CA PRO A 341 24.51 4.48 2.64
C PRO A 341 25.35 5.66 3.18
N GLY A 342 25.79 5.59 4.44
CA GLY A 342 26.62 6.63 5.07
C GLY A 342 25.85 7.74 5.80
N GLN A 343 24.52 7.69 5.87
CA GLN A 343 23.74 8.60 6.71
C GLN A 343 23.65 8.13 8.18
N ARG A 344 23.29 9.07 9.07
CA ARG A 344 23.11 8.79 10.51
C ARG A 344 21.99 7.75 10.72
N PHE A 345 22.14 6.91 11.75
CA PHE A 345 21.15 5.88 12.09
C PHE A 345 19.78 6.46 12.45
N LEU A 346 19.75 7.68 13.01
CA LEU A 346 18.53 8.42 13.31
C LEU A 346 18.16 9.33 12.14
N PRO A 347 16.93 9.21 11.58
CA PRO A 347 16.48 10.05 10.49
C PRO A 347 16.35 11.51 10.94
N SER A 348 16.68 12.45 10.06
CA SER A 348 16.48 13.88 10.35
C SER A 348 14.98 14.22 10.31
N GLY A 349 14.59 15.31 10.98
CA GLY A 349 13.18 15.77 10.98
C GLY A 349 12.62 16.02 9.57
N GLN A 350 13.47 16.47 8.64
CA GLN A 350 13.10 16.65 7.23
C GLN A 350 12.80 15.31 6.53
N MET A 351 13.58 14.26 6.81
CA MET A 351 13.36 12.93 6.23
C MET A 351 12.08 12.27 6.75
N LEU A 352 11.67 12.59 7.99
CA LEU A 352 10.45 12.07 8.59
C LEU A 352 9.18 12.77 8.09
N ARG A 353 9.28 13.95 7.47
CA ARG A 353 8.09 14.74 7.13
C ARG A 353 7.15 14.01 6.15
N ILE A 354 7.67 13.38 5.09
CA ILE A 354 6.84 12.68 4.11
C ILE A 354 6.25 11.40 4.69
N PRO A 355 7.04 10.50 5.34
CA PRO A 355 6.46 9.36 6.04
C PRO A 355 5.34 9.76 7.01
N LEU A 356 5.53 10.86 7.77
CA LEU A 356 4.52 11.38 8.68
C LEU A 356 3.26 11.86 7.94
N VAL A 357 3.40 12.61 6.85
CA VAL A 357 2.26 13.07 6.03
C VAL A 357 1.54 11.88 5.39
N ASN A 358 2.27 10.93 4.82
CA ASN A 358 1.69 9.72 4.21
C ASN A 358 0.95 8.87 5.24
N LEU A 359 1.54 8.66 6.42
CA LEU A 359 0.90 7.94 7.52
C LEU A 359 -0.34 8.70 8.01
N PHE A 360 -0.26 10.02 8.14
CA PHE A 360 -1.39 10.85 8.55
C PHE A 360 -2.54 10.80 7.53
N ILE A 361 -2.24 10.91 6.23
CA ILE A 361 -3.23 10.78 5.16
C ILE A 361 -3.84 9.37 5.17
N ALA A 362 -3.02 8.32 5.29
CA ALA A 362 -3.49 6.95 5.35
C ALA A 362 -4.39 6.70 6.57
N LEU A 363 -4.02 7.24 7.74
CA LEU A 363 -4.81 7.16 8.97
C LEU A 363 -6.13 7.93 8.84
N LEU A 364 -6.12 9.15 8.30
CA LEU A 364 -7.34 9.91 8.03
C LEU A 364 -8.25 9.18 7.03
N ALA A 365 -7.68 8.67 5.93
CA ALA A 365 -8.43 7.88 4.95
C ALA A 365 -9.04 6.63 5.60
N ALA A 366 -8.27 5.93 6.44
CA ALA A 366 -8.76 4.78 7.20
C ALA A 366 -9.90 5.16 8.14
N ILE A 367 -9.82 6.31 8.84
CA ILE A 367 -10.89 6.82 9.71
C ILE A 367 -12.15 7.14 8.89
N VAL A 368 -12.01 7.82 7.75
CA VAL A 368 -13.15 8.15 6.87
C VAL A 368 -13.81 6.86 6.36
N VAL A 369 -13.03 5.92 5.85
CA VAL A 369 -13.56 4.63 5.36
C VAL A 369 -14.17 3.83 6.51
N ALA A 370 -13.55 3.80 7.69
CA ALA A 370 -14.11 3.15 8.87
C ALA A 370 -15.42 3.80 9.32
N ALA A 371 -15.56 5.13 9.26
CA ALA A 371 -16.79 5.84 9.57
C ALA A 371 -17.90 5.55 8.56
N LEU A 372 -17.57 5.49 7.26
CA LEU A 372 -18.50 5.08 6.22
C LEU A 372 -18.95 3.62 6.43
N LEU A 373 -18.01 2.72 6.70
CA LEU A 373 -18.31 1.33 7.03
C LEU A 373 -19.17 1.25 8.30
N ALA A 374 -18.86 1.99 9.37
CA ALA A 374 -19.70 2.03 10.58
C ALA A 374 -21.14 2.46 10.29
N ARG A 375 -21.33 3.41 9.36
CA ARG A 375 -22.64 3.94 8.98
C ARG A 375 -23.43 2.99 8.07
N PHE A 376 -22.77 2.34 7.11
CA PHE A 376 -23.43 1.58 6.05
C PHE A 376 -23.37 0.07 6.25
N LEU A 377 -22.30 -0.47 6.83
CA LEU A 377 -22.09 -1.91 7.01
C LEU A 377 -23.18 -2.59 7.85
N PRO A 378 -23.70 -1.99 8.96
CA PRO A 378 -24.80 -2.60 9.72
C PRO A 378 -26.10 -2.80 8.94
N ARG A 379 -26.27 -2.07 7.82
CA ARG A 379 -27.44 -2.19 6.93
C ARG A 379 -27.30 -3.33 5.91
N THR A 380 -26.13 -3.94 5.80
CA THR A 380 -25.85 -4.99 4.82
C THR A 380 -26.17 -6.38 5.36
N SER A 381 -26.49 -7.33 4.46
CA SER A 381 -26.75 -8.74 4.82
C SER A 381 -25.50 -9.45 5.37
N ILE A 382 -24.31 -8.98 5.00
CA ILE A 382 -23.02 -9.51 5.45
C ILE A 382 -22.89 -9.31 6.96
N TYR A 383 -23.22 -8.12 7.49
CA TYR A 383 -23.13 -7.83 8.92
C TYR A 383 -24.02 -8.75 9.76
N ARG A 384 -25.28 -8.97 9.34
CA ARG A 384 -26.23 -9.85 10.05
C ARG A 384 -25.84 -11.33 10.03
N ARG A 385 -24.99 -11.75 9.08
CA ARG A 385 -24.53 -13.14 8.94
C ARG A 385 -23.33 -13.44 9.84
N PHE A 386 -22.54 -12.42 10.18
CA PHE A 386 -21.31 -12.57 10.96
C PHE A 386 -21.42 -12.07 12.40
N VAL A 387 -22.34 -11.14 12.68
CA VAL A 387 -22.72 -10.84 14.05
C VAL A 387 -23.65 -11.95 14.51
N LEU A 388 -23.21 -12.70 15.52
CA LEU A 388 -24.10 -13.54 16.29
C LEU A 388 -25.09 -12.59 16.98
N SER A 389 -26.30 -12.48 16.41
CA SER A 389 -27.46 -12.07 17.17
C SER A 389 -27.70 -13.17 18.20
N ALA A 390 -26.93 -13.14 19.28
CA ALA A 390 -27.40 -13.71 20.51
C ALA A 390 -28.66 -12.91 20.84
N ASP A 391 -29.81 -13.43 20.42
CA ASP A 391 -30.97 -13.35 21.29
C ASP A 391 -30.43 -13.88 22.61
N ILE A 392 -30.07 -12.97 23.52
CA ILE A 392 -29.86 -13.33 24.91
C ILE A 392 -31.17 -14.05 25.22
N PRO A 393 -31.18 -15.38 25.39
CA PRO A 393 -32.39 -16.01 25.86
C PRO A 393 -32.60 -15.31 27.16
N SER A 394 -33.71 -14.59 27.29
CA SER A 394 -34.09 -13.99 28.56
C SER A 394 -33.83 -15.08 29.58
N GLY A 395 -32.89 -14.85 30.50
CA GLY A 395 -32.77 -15.72 31.66
C GLY A 395 -34.15 -15.80 32.32
N PRO A 396 -34.35 -16.62 33.35
CA PRO A 396 -35.65 -16.74 34.02
C PRO A 396 -36.11 -15.44 34.74
N SER A 397 -35.70 -14.25 34.30
CA SER A 397 -36.39 -12.99 34.51
C SER A 397 -37.61 -12.90 33.58
N LEU A 398 -38.74 -13.40 34.09
CA LEU A 398 -40.08 -12.81 33.98
C LEU A 398 -40.36 -12.04 32.67
N SER A 399 -41.11 -12.69 31.79
CA SER A 399 -41.96 -12.03 30.82
C SER A 399 -42.93 -11.06 31.53
N SER A 400 -42.50 -9.82 31.76
CA SER A 400 -43.38 -8.72 32.10
C SER A 400 -43.85 -8.08 30.79
N PRO A 401 -45.17 -7.94 30.54
CA PRO A 401 -45.67 -7.08 29.47
C PRO A 401 -45.24 -5.62 29.72
N PRO A 402 -45.35 -4.73 28.71
CA PRO A 402 -44.84 -3.37 28.76
C PRO A 402 -45.30 -2.62 30.01
N ARG A 403 -44.37 -1.95 30.68
CA ARG A 403 -44.64 -1.06 31.82
C ARG A 403 -45.47 0.13 31.34
N ASP A 404 -46.76 0.13 31.64
CA ASP A 404 -47.51 1.37 31.81
C ASP A 404 -47.08 1.98 33.14
N PHE A 405 -46.38 3.12 33.07
CA PHE A 405 -46.01 3.90 34.24
C PHE A 405 -47.25 4.64 34.76
N GLY A 406 -48.06 3.91 35.52
CA GLY A 406 -49.09 4.44 36.40
C GLY A 406 -49.49 3.32 37.38
N PRO A 407 -49.74 3.61 38.68
CA PRO A 407 -50.42 2.62 39.50
C PRO A 407 -51.73 2.24 38.79
N PRO A 408 -52.10 0.94 38.71
CA PRO A 408 -53.45 0.59 38.30
C PRO A 408 -54.41 1.45 39.12
N ALA A 409 -55.41 2.07 38.49
CA ALA A 409 -56.31 3.05 39.12
C ALA A 409 -56.99 2.53 40.41
N ASP A 410 -56.90 1.22 40.65
CA ASP A 410 -57.52 0.44 41.72
C ASP A 410 -56.62 0.13 42.94
N VAL A 411 -55.35 0.58 42.96
CA VAL A 411 -54.44 0.36 44.13
C VAL A 411 -54.30 1.65 44.94
N ARG A 412 -55.33 1.96 45.71
CA ARG A 412 -55.37 3.11 46.64
C ARG A 412 -55.23 2.64 48.10
N PRO A 413 -54.80 3.51 49.02
CA PRO A 413 -54.87 3.21 50.45
C PRO A 413 -56.27 2.73 50.85
N GLY A 414 -56.33 1.61 51.57
CA GLY A 414 -57.56 0.91 51.93
C GLY A 414 -58.00 -0.21 50.98
N ALA A 415 -57.32 -0.42 49.83
CA ALA A 415 -57.62 -1.53 48.95
C ALA A 415 -57.20 -2.88 49.57
N GLU A 416 -58.11 -3.86 49.56
CA GLU A 416 -57.85 -5.22 50.02
C GLU A 416 -57.35 -6.11 48.88
N GLY A 417 -56.44 -7.02 49.22
CA GLY A 417 -55.85 -7.96 48.29
C GLY A 417 -55.33 -9.20 48.99
N THR A 418 -54.63 -10.05 48.25
CA THR A 418 -54.08 -11.30 48.76
C THR A 418 -52.60 -11.38 48.44
N ALA A 419 -51.77 -11.70 49.44
CA ALA A 419 -50.36 -11.96 49.23
C ALA A 419 -50.20 -13.21 48.33
N LEU A 420 -49.48 -13.08 47.21
CA LEU A 420 -49.17 -14.22 46.33
C LEU A 420 -47.85 -14.90 46.74
N THR A 421 -46.95 -14.12 47.33
CA THR A 421 -45.72 -14.63 47.93
C THR A 421 -45.67 -14.26 49.40
N THR A 422 -44.92 -15.02 50.16
CA THR A 422 -44.38 -14.67 51.47
C THR A 422 -43.72 -13.28 51.41
N LEU A 423 -44.22 -12.29 52.17
CA LEU A 423 -43.72 -10.91 52.16
C LEU A 423 -42.66 -10.71 53.28
N ARG A 424 -41.38 -10.51 52.91
CA ARG A 424 -40.25 -10.36 53.85
C ARG A 424 -39.13 -9.42 53.35
N PRO A 425 -39.22 -8.10 53.55
CA PRO A 425 -40.45 -7.34 53.67
C PRO A 425 -41.13 -7.15 52.31
N SER A 426 -40.45 -7.43 51.19
CA SER A 426 -41.01 -7.32 49.84
C SER A 426 -41.60 -8.64 49.34
N GLY A 427 -42.53 -8.53 48.40
CA GLY A 427 -43.09 -9.66 47.65
C GLY A 427 -44.18 -9.19 46.69
N LYS A 428 -45.05 -10.10 46.27
CA LYS A 428 -46.15 -9.81 45.34
C LYS A 428 -47.48 -10.02 46.00
N ALA A 429 -48.42 -9.12 45.74
CA ALA A 429 -49.81 -9.26 46.14
C ALA A 429 -50.75 -8.97 44.96
N ARG A 430 -51.95 -9.56 45.01
CA ARG A 430 -52.99 -9.38 44.00
C ARG A 430 -54.07 -8.45 44.54
N PHE A 431 -54.37 -7.38 43.80
CA PHE A 431 -55.45 -6.43 44.06
C PHE A 431 -56.32 -6.32 42.81
N ALA A 432 -57.64 -6.50 42.94
CA ALA A 432 -58.59 -6.40 41.83
C ALA A 432 -58.16 -7.15 40.53
N GLY A 433 -57.50 -8.30 40.67
CA GLY A 433 -57.00 -9.11 39.54
C GLY A 433 -55.61 -8.75 39.02
N HIS A 434 -55.01 -7.63 39.46
CA HIS A 434 -53.66 -7.20 39.07
C HIS A 434 -52.62 -7.63 40.11
N VAL A 435 -51.45 -8.07 39.62
CA VAL A 435 -50.31 -8.43 40.48
C VAL A 435 -49.37 -7.24 40.61
N VAL A 436 -49.10 -6.83 41.85
CA VAL A 436 -48.29 -5.65 42.16
C VAL A 436 -47.19 -6.03 43.16
N ASP A 437 -46.02 -5.43 43.00
CA ASP A 437 -44.93 -5.55 43.98
C ASP A 437 -45.25 -4.69 45.21
N VAL A 438 -45.25 -5.33 46.38
CA VAL A 438 -45.62 -4.72 47.66
C VAL A 438 -44.53 -4.90 48.70
N VAL A 439 -44.54 -4.04 49.71
CA VAL A 439 -43.60 -4.11 50.83
C VAL A 439 -44.34 -3.94 52.16
N THR A 440 -44.00 -4.73 53.17
CA THR A 440 -44.53 -4.58 54.53
C THR A 440 -43.73 -3.55 55.35
N GLU A 441 -44.30 -3.04 56.43
CA GLU A 441 -43.61 -2.15 57.38
C GLU A 441 -42.68 -2.90 58.36
N GLY A 442 -42.30 -4.13 58.02
CA GLY A 442 -41.43 -5.00 58.84
C GLY A 442 -42.10 -6.29 59.31
N GLU A 443 -43.42 -6.42 59.13
CA GLU A 443 -44.16 -7.64 59.46
C GLU A 443 -43.90 -8.75 58.44
N PHE A 444 -43.87 -9.99 58.93
CA PHE A 444 -43.83 -11.15 58.08
C PHE A 444 -45.25 -11.62 57.73
N ILE A 445 -45.61 -11.59 56.45
CA ILE A 445 -46.93 -12.02 55.96
C ILE A 445 -46.76 -13.26 55.06
N SER A 446 -47.48 -14.34 55.37
CA SER A 446 -47.43 -15.58 54.59
C SER A 446 -48.12 -15.43 53.23
N ALA A 447 -47.77 -16.30 52.27
CA ALA A 447 -48.52 -16.38 51.03
C ALA A 447 -49.98 -16.74 51.32
N GLU A 448 -50.89 -16.32 50.43
CA GLU A 448 -52.34 -16.47 50.50
C GLU A 448 -53.02 -15.72 51.67
N SER A 449 -52.28 -14.92 52.43
CA SER A 449 -52.85 -14.10 53.51
C SER A 449 -53.51 -12.84 52.95
N PRO A 450 -54.66 -12.40 53.51
CA PRO A 450 -55.29 -11.15 53.12
C PRO A 450 -54.45 -9.96 53.58
N VAL A 451 -54.34 -8.94 52.73
CA VAL A 451 -53.52 -7.74 52.97
C VAL A 451 -54.30 -6.49 52.56
N VAL A 452 -54.01 -5.37 53.22
CA VAL A 452 -54.59 -4.06 52.89
C VAL A 452 -53.49 -3.05 52.60
N VAL A 453 -53.70 -2.21 51.59
CA VAL A 453 -52.78 -1.11 51.24
C VAL A 453 -52.84 -0.03 52.31
N VAL A 454 -51.70 0.26 52.94
CA VAL A 454 -51.52 1.34 53.93
C VAL A 454 -51.17 2.64 53.22
N SER A 455 -50.26 2.59 52.26
CA SER A 455 -49.86 3.76 51.47
C SER A 455 -49.37 3.35 50.07
N SER A 456 -49.53 4.24 49.10
CA SER A 456 -49.07 4.06 47.73
C SER A 456 -48.47 5.37 47.20
N ASP A 457 -47.18 5.40 46.92
CA ASP A 457 -46.47 6.62 46.46
C ASP A 457 -45.96 6.49 45.02
N GLY A 458 -46.72 5.78 44.17
CA GLY A 458 -46.42 5.55 42.74
C GLY A 458 -45.22 4.63 42.44
N MET A 459 -44.18 4.62 43.27
CA MET A 459 -43.01 3.76 43.18
C MET A 459 -43.03 2.58 44.16
N ARG A 460 -43.85 2.66 45.21
CA ARG A 460 -43.92 1.65 46.27
C ARG A 460 -45.34 1.56 46.81
N VAL A 461 -45.84 0.33 46.99
CA VAL A 461 -47.11 0.03 47.65
C VAL A 461 -46.80 -0.65 48.98
N VAL A 462 -47.19 -0.02 50.08
CA VAL A 462 -46.98 -0.53 51.43
C VAL A 462 -48.24 -1.24 51.89
N VAL A 463 -48.10 -2.46 52.40
CA VAL A 463 -49.22 -3.30 52.83
C VAL A 463 -49.02 -3.82 54.25
N LYS A 464 -50.13 -4.06 54.95
CA LYS A 464 -50.16 -4.78 56.22
C LYS A 464 -51.13 -5.95 56.15
N GLN A 465 -51.00 -6.90 57.06
CA GLN A 465 -51.93 -8.02 57.12
C GLN A 465 -53.32 -7.50 57.50
N LEU A 466 -54.34 -7.93 56.76
CA LEU A 466 -55.73 -7.70 57.14
C LEU A 466 -56.00 -8.65 58.32
N GLY A 467 -56.30 -8.07 59.48
CA GLY A 467 -56.45 -8.80 60.75
C GLY A 467 -57.61 -9.78 60.76
#